data_AF-A0A6C0AVU8-F1
#
_entry.id   AF-A0A6C0AVU8-F1
#
_cell.length_a   1.000
_cell.length_b   1.000
_cell.length_c   1.000
_cell.angle_alpha   90.00
_cell.angle_beta   90.00
_cell.angle_gamma   90.00
#
_symmetry.space_group_name_H-M   'P 1'
#
loop_
_entity.id
_entity.type
_entity.pdbx_description
1 polymer ?
#
loop_
_entity_poly.entity_id
_entity_poly.type
_entity_poly.pdbx_seq_one_letter_code
_entity_poly.pdbx_strand_id
1 'polypeptide(L)'
;MKTSSKLFGGSHILHLTAFEDKKDILEHVYAHTRVTLPEKSKSMKLLGNNNIPVLSKGYYAFAVPDDLEILLYFTKYRGSNRCFLICRQLGPGFTQPKVLLVFPNIIDNEIYAGSGTLIEAVRVYATDNRFFILLTDVQWFKGEKVTQLNIIERLKKLGELMKDGLKEDLQQFPFRLQIATPYEHLNLLEQRLSNLPYKVNRILFVPPHKKRDVLYYPLNR
;
A
#
# COMPACT_ATOMS: atom_id res chain seq x y z
N MET A 1 13.18 -14.64 14.54
CA MET A 1 12.92 -13.21 14.36
C MET A 1 12.75 -12.57 15.72
N LYS A 2 13.63 -11.62 16.09
CA LYS A 2 13.54 -10.85 17.32
C LYS A 2 12.54 -9.70 17.11
N THR A 3 11.49 -9.69 17.93
CA THR A 3 10.44 -8.67 17.87
C THR A 3 10.25 -7.99 19.21
N SER A 4 9.67 -6.78 19.18
CA SER A 4 9.18 -6.06 20.35
C SER A 4 7.78 -5.52 20.08
N SER A 5 6.87 -5.67 21.04
CA SER A 5 5.55 -5.03 20.98
C SER A 5 5.70 -3.51 21.15
N LYS A 6 5.30 -2.73 20.13
CA LYS A 6 5.36 -1.26 20.13
C LYS A 6 4.14 -0.68 19.44
N LEU A 7 3.83 0.58 19.73
CA LEU A 7 2.72 1.29 19.10
C LEU A 7 2.97 1.52 17.61
N PHE A 8 1.96 1.19 16.82
CA PHE A 8 1.81 1.55 15.42
C PHE A 8 0.33 1.85 15.18
N GLY A 9 0.00 3.08 14.78
CA GLY A 9 -1.39 3.47 14.54
C GLY A 9 -2.30 3.24 15.75
N GLY A 10 -1.86 3.62 16.95
CA GLY A 10 -2.63 3.48 18.19
C GLY A 10 -2.71 2.05 18.77
N SER A 11 -2.17 1.04 18.09
CA SER A 11 -2.22 -0.35 18.53
C SER A 11 -0.83 -0.96 18.73
N HIS A 12 -0.71 -1.89 19.67
CA HIS A 12 0.52 -2.64 19.91
C HIS A 12 0.71 -3.73 18.85
N ILE A 13 1.78 -3.60 18.05
CA ILE A 13 2.13 -4.54 16.98
C ILE A 13 3.56 -5.07 17.22
N LEU A 14 3.89 -6.24 16.68
CA LEU A 14 5.24 -6.78 16.73
C LEU A 14 6.15 -6.09 15.71
N HIS A 15 7.06 -5.25 16.21
CA HIS A 15 8.09 -4.61 15.40
C HIS A 15 9.32 -5.51 15.37
N LEU A 16 9.91 -5.71 14.20
CA LEU A 16 11.22 -6.35 14.12
C LEU A 16 12.28 -5.40 14.67
N THR A 17 13.14 -5.91 15.54
CA THR A 17 14.15 -5.10 16.23
C THR A 17 15.57 -5.39 15.78
N ALA A 18 15.87 -6.63 15.38
CA ALA A 18 17.21 -7.00 14.94
C ALA A 18 17.46 -6.50 13.50
N PHE A 19 18.63 -5.92 13.28
CA PHE A 19 19.06 -5.42 11.97
C PHE A 19 19.14 -6.54 10.92
N GLU A 20 19.73 -7.68 11.30
CA GLU A 20 19.87 -8.83 10.39
C GLU A 20 18.52 -9.44 9.99
N ASP A 21 17.56 -9.54 10.91
CA ASP A 21 16.21 -10.03 10.58
C ASP A 21 15.51 -9.11 9.57
N LYS A 22 15.64 -7.79 9.75
CA LYS A 22 15.09 -6.82 8.78
C LYS A 22 15.78 -6.95 7.43
N LYS A 23 17.12 -7.02 7.43
CA LYS A 23 17.92 -7.16 6.21
C LYS A 23 17.48 -8.39 5.41
N ASP A 24 17.39 -9.55 6.06
CA ASP A 24 16.97 -10.81 5.46
C ASP A 24 15.56 -10.71 4.84
N ILE A 25 14.61 -10.04 5.51
CA ILE A 25 13.26 -9.83 4.95
C ILE A 25 13.27 -8.89 3.74
N LEU A 26 14.07 -7.83 3.76
CA LEU A 26 14.15 -6.91 2.62
C LEU A 26 14.82 -7.59 1.42
N GLU A 27 15.84 -8.41 1.66
CA GLU A 27 16.46 -9.28 0.65
C GLU A 27 15.48 -10.31 0.11
N HIS A 28 14.65 -10.90 0.98
CA HIS A 28 13.57 -11.82 0.59
C HIS A 28 12.54 -11.12 -0.32
N VAL A 29 12.07 -9.92 0.04
CA VAL A 29 11.17 -9.13 -0.80
C VAL A 29 11.81 -8.90 -2.17
N TYR A 30 13.07 -8.46 -2.21
CA TYR A 30 13.78 -8.20 -3.45
C TYR A 30 13.93 -9.46 -4.32
N ALA A 31 14.31 -10.59 -3.71
CA ALA A 31 14.48 -11.86 -4.43
C ALA A 31 13.19 -12.31 -5.14
N HIS A 32 12.04 -12.16 -4.48
CA HIS A 32 10.76 -12.65 -4.98
C HIS A 32 10.03 -11.65 -5.89
N THR A 33 10.19 -10.35 -5.64
CA THR A 33 9.36 -9.32 -6.28
C THR A 33 10.16 -8.34 -7.15
N ARG A 34 11.49 -8.33 -7.01
CA ARG A 34 12.42 -7.35 -7.58
C ARG A 34 12.17 -5.90 -7.11
N VAL A 35 11.39 -5.72 -6.04
CA VAL A 35 11.20 -4.41 -5.42
C VAL A 35 12.34 -4.11 -4.45
N THR A 36 13.02 -2.99 -4.65
CA THR A 36 14.08 -2.50 -3.76
C THR A 36 13.49 -1.64 -2.65
N LEU A 37 13.87 -1.93 -1.40
CA LEU A 37 13.48 -1.16 -0.21
C LEU A 37 14.73 -0.69 0.56
N PRO A 38 14.75 0.51 1.15
CA PRO A 38 13.69 1.54 1.06
C PRO A 38 13.54 2.04 -0.38
N GLU A 39 12.32 2.41 -0.75
CA GLU A 39 12.05 2.95 -2.06
C GLU A 39 12.71 4.32 -2.20
N LYS A 40 13.44 4.51 -3.31
CA LYS A 40 13.79 5.86 -3.76
C LYS A 40 12.50 6.59 -4.13
N SER A 41 12.45 7.90 -3.93
CA SER A 41 11.28 8.73 -4.24
C SER A 41 10.68 8.34 -5.60
N LYS A 42 9.38 8.02 -5.63
CA LYS A 42 8.68 7.71 -6.88
C LYS A 42 8.84 8.87 -7.85
N SER A 43 9.26 8.57 -9.08
CA SER A 43 9.24 9.55 -10.18
C SER A 43 7.78 9.86 -10.52
N MET A 44 7.23 10.89 -9.89
CA MET A 44 5.92 11.45 -10.21
C MET A 44 6.15 12.83 -10.80
N LYS A 45 5.43 13.16 -11.89
CA LYS A 45 5.52 14.48 -12.52
C LYS A 45 4.45 15.40 -11.96
N LEU A 46 4.83 16.62 -11.61
CA LEU A 46 3.87 17.64 -11.21
C LEU A 46 2.92 17.93 -12.39
N LEU A 47 1.61 17.91 -12.13
CA LEU A 47 0.61 18.32 -13.10
C LEU A 47 0.68 19.85 -13.29
N GLY A 48 0.71 20.28 -14.55
CA GLY A 48 0.73 21.68 -14.94
C GLY A 48 0.21 21.88 -16.35
N ASN A 49 0.18 23.14 -16.80
CA ASN A 49 -0.41 23.51 -18.09
C ASN A 49 0.22 22.78 -19.29
N ASN A 50 1.50 22.41 -19.19
CA ASN A 50 2.24 21.73 -20.26
C ASN A 50 1.91 20.24 -20.38
N ASN A 51 1.38 19.59 -19.35
CA ASN A 51 1.10 18.16 -19.36
C ASN A 51 -0.35 17.80 -19.05
N ILE A 52 -1.20 18.76 -18.64
CA ILE A 52 -2.64 18.54 -18.41
C ILE A 52 -3.39 17.92 -19.61
N PRO A 53 -3.05 18.19 -20.90
CA PRO A 53 -3.75 17.56 -22.01
C PRO A 53 -3.59 16.02 -22.03
N VAL A 54 -2.57 15.47 -21.37
CA VAL A 54 -2.36 14.01 -21.31
C VAL A 54 -3.46 13.29 -20.52
N LEU A 55 -4.18 14.00 -19.63
CA LEU A 55 -5.27 13.44 -18.85
C LEU A 55 -6.43 12.96 -19.72
N SER A 56 -6.61 13.56 -20.91
CA SER A 56 -7.59 13.12 -21.92
C SER A 56 -7.37 11.68 -22.41
N LYS A 57 -6.18 11.09 -22.13
CA LYS A 57 -5.83 9.73 -22.52
C LYS A 57 -6.28 8.66 -21.50
N GLY A 58 -7.27 8.98 -20.66
CA GLY A 58 -7.96 8.04 -19.76
C GLY A 58 -7.23 7.77 -18.44
N TYR A 59 -6.86 8.81 -17.69
CA TYR A 59 -6.26 8.66 -16.36
C TYR A 59 -7.33 8.46 -15.27
N TYR A 60 -6.97 7.76 -14.20
CA TYR A 60 -7.77 7.66 -12.97
C TYR A 60 -7.21 8.60 -11.90
N ALA A 61 -8.07 9.39 -11.29
CA ALA A 61 -7.73 10.26 -10.18
C ALA A 61 -7.89 9.52 -8.83
N PHE A 62 -6.93 9.73 -7.92
CA PHE A 62 -6.93 9.18 -6.57
C PHE A 62 -6.63 10.28 -5.55
N ALA A 63 -7.45 10.39 -4.50
CA ALA A 63 -7.10 11.17 -3.31
C ALA A 63 -6.06 10.41 -2.48
N VAL A 64 -4.90 11.01 -2.25
CA VAL A 64 -3.84 10.40 -1.43
C VAL A 64 -3.85 10.98 -0.02
N PRO A 65 -4.01 10.14 1.01
CA PRO A 65 -3.92 10.56 2.41
C PRO A 65 -2.56 11.17 2.76
N ASP A 66 -2.58 12.14 3.68
CA ASP A 66 -1.37 12.76 4.27
C ASP A 66 -0.78 11.92 5.41
N ASP A 67 -0.36 10.68 5.10
CA ASP A 67 0.13 9.75 6.12
C ASP A 67 1.12 8.72 5.51
N LEU A 68 1.37 7.62 6.22
CA LEU A 68 2.52 6.75 6.03
C LEU A 68 2.30 5.71 4.93
N GLU A 69 3.06 5.80 3.85
CA GLU A 69 3.07 4.80 2.77
C GLU A 69 3.81 3.51 3.19
N ILE A 70 3.16 2.38 2.94
CA ILE A 70 3.57 1.06 3.41
C ILE A 70 3.37 0.00 2.32
N LEU A 71 4.01 -1.14 2.48
CA LEU A 71 3.72 -2.36 1.75
C LEU A 71 3.16 -3.40 2.71
N LEU A 72 2.13 -4.12 2.29
CA LEU A 72 1.75 -5.39 2.90
C LEU A 72 2.31 -6.52 2.04
N TYR A 73 3.13 -7.36 2.64
CA TYR A 73 3.79 -8.48 1.96
C TYR A 73 3.41 -9.81 2.62
N PHE A 74 2.58 -10.58 1.91
CA PHE A 74 2.20 -11.92 2.28
C PHE A 74 3.14 -12.90 1.58
N THR A 75 3.85 -13.72 2.33
CA THR A 75 4.73 -14.73 1.77
C THR A 75 4.88 -15.94 2.68
N LYS A 76 5.30 -17.07 2.11
CA LYS A 76 5.94 -18.12 2.90
C LYS A 76 7.37 -17.67 3.22
N TYR A 77 7.71 -17.56 4.49
CA TYR A 77 9.04 -17.18 4.96
C TYR A 77 9.49 -18.18 6.02
N ARG A 78 10.64 -18.83 5.77
CA ARG A 78 11.19 -19.94 6.59
C ARG A 78 10.14 -21.01 6.90
N GLY A 79 9.39 -21.41 5.87
CA GLY A 79 8.38 -22.47 5.96
C GLY A 79 7.02 -22.07 6.53
N SER A 80 6.87 -20.86 7.08
CA SER A 80 5.60 -20.36 7.66
C SER A 80 4.95 -19.28 6.80
N ASN A 81 3.62 -19.23 6.78
CA ASN A 81 2.88 -18.11 6.19
C ASN A 81 3.06 -16.86 7.09
N ARG A 82 3.52 -15.76 6.51
CA ARG A 82 3.83 -14.51 7.21
C ARG A 82 3.28 -13.33 6.43
N CYS A 83 2.80 -12.32 7.16
CA CYS A 83 2.47 -11.02 6.60
C CYS A 83 3.37 -9.96 7.24
N PHE A 84 4.07 -9.19 6.40
CA PHE A 84 4.91 -8.09 6.84
C PHE A 84 4.30 -6.77 6.41
N LEU A 85 4.22 -5.83 7.34
CA LEU A 85 3.96 -4.43 7.04
C LEU A 85 5.31 -3.71 7.00
N ILE A 86 5.65 -3.13 5.85
CA ILE A 86 6.96 -2.52 5.62
C ILE A 86 6.79 -1.06 5.23
N CYS A 87 7.36 -0.14 6.00
CA CYS A 87 7.42 1.26 5.62
C CYS A 87 8.26 1.42 4.34
N ARG A 88 7.74 2.15 3.36
CA ARG A 88 8.40 2.29 2.05
C ARG A 88 9.64 3.16 2.11
N GLN A 89 9.61 4.18 2.96
CA GLN A 89 10.69 5.14 3.15
C GLN A 89 11.36 4.97 4.52
N LEU A 90 12.57 5.49 4.64
CA LEU A 90 13.28 5.56 5.91
C LEU A 90 12.66 6.64 6.79
N GLY A 91 12.50 6.31 8.07
CA GLY A 91 12.27 7.34 9.09
C GLY A 91 13.55 8.12 9.37
N PRO A 92 13.45 9.34 9.91
CA PRO A 92 14.62 10.11 10.33
C PRO A 92 15.52 9.31 11.29
N GLY A 93 16.82 9.24 10.98
CA GLY A 93 17.81 8.52 11.79
C GLY A 93 17.81 6.99 11.66
N PHE A 94 17.00 6.40 10.77
CA PHE A 94 16.99 4.96 10.52
C PHE A 94 17.77 4.59 9.25
N THR A 95 18.52 3.49 9.30
CA THR A 95 19.27 2.92 8.15
C THR A 95 18.50 1.85 7.38
N GLN A 96 17.38 1.37 7.94
CA GLN A 96 16.48 0.39 7.33
C GLN A 96 15.02 0.81 7.55
N PRO A 97 14.12 0.49 6.61
CA PRO A 97 12.70 0.71 6.79
C PRO A 97 12.19 -0.04 8.03
N LYS A 98 11.15 0.51 8.65
CA LYS A 98 10.43 -0.16 9.73
C LYS A 98 9.69 -1.36 9.15
N VAL A 99 9.92 -2.54 9.74
CA VAL A 99 9.25 -3.80 9.37
C VAL A 99 8.49 -4.30 10.59
N LEU A 100 7.21 -4.61 10.39
CA LEU A 100 6.32 -5.15 11.40
C LEU A 100 5.83 -6.52 10.95
N LEU A 101 5.70 -7.44 11.90
CA LEU A 101 5.07 -8.73 11.69
C LEU A 101 3.60 -8.63 12.11
N VAL A 102 2.70 -8.90 11.19
CA VAL A 102 1.25 -8.85 11.42
C VAL A 102 0.61 -10.18 11.05
N PHE A 103 -0.56 -10.44 11.63
CA PHE A 103 -1.28 -11.70 11.46
C PHE A 103 -2.74 -11.45 11.07
N PRO A 104 -3.00 -10.89 9.88
CA PRO A 104 -4.36 -10.86 9.36
C PRO A 104 -4.92 -12.29 9.26
N ASN A 105 -6.21 -12.46 9.56
CA ASN A 105 -6.89 -13.76 9.51
C ASN A 105 -7.23 -14.14 8.05
N ILE A 106 -6.23 -14.67 7.35
CA ILE A 106 -6.33 -15.10 5.96
C ILE A 106 -6.99 -16.47 5.87
N ILE A 107 -8.05 -16.57 5.05
CA ILE A 107 -8.72 -17.82 4.71
C ILE A 107 -8.04 -18.47 3.50
N ASP A 108 -7.66 -17.65 2.51
CA ASP A 108 -7.10 -18.12 1.25
C ASP A 108 -5.57 -18.15 1.29
N ASN A 109 -5.02 -19.34 1.53
CA ASN A 109 -3.59 -19.54 1.64
C ASN A 109 -2.81 -19.31 0.33
N GLU A 110 -3.47 -19.26 -0.83
CA GLU A 110 -2.81 -18.95 -2.10
C GLU A 110 -2.18 -17.55 -2.09
N ILE A 111 -2.63 -16.65 -1.19
CA ILE A 111 -2.03 -15.32 -1.02
C ILE A 111 -0.53 -15.38 -0.68
N TYR A 112 -0.07 -16.50 -0.10
CA TYR A 112 1.32 -16.74 0.30
C TYR A 112 2.14 -17.52 -0.75
N ALA A 113 1.52 -18.01 -1.83
CA ALA A 113 2.15 -18.89 -2.81
C ALA A 113 3.17 -18.17 -3.70
N GLY A 114 4.16 -18.90 -4.21
CA GLY A 114 5.18 -18.39 -5.14
C GLY A 114 5.93 -17.17 -4.62
N SER A 115 5.94 -16.08 -5.39
CA SER A 115 6.49 -14.78 -4.98
C SER A 115 5.70 -14.06 -3.88
N GLY A 116 4.55 -14.62 -3.49
CA GLY A 116 3.63 -14.06 -2.51
C GLY A 116 2.71 -12.99 -3.09
N THR A 117 2.12 -12.19 -2.20
CA THR A 117 1.28 -11.05 -2.56
C THR A 117 1.88 -9.77 -1.98
N LEU A 118 2.09 -8.77 -2.83
CA LEU A 118 2.69 -7.48 -2.47
C LEU A 118 1.73 -6.34 -2.82
N ILE A 119 1.17 -5.73 -1.78
CA ILE A 119 0.15 -4.70 -1.87
C ILE A 119 0.75 -3.36 -1.44
N GLU A 120 0.52 -2.31 -2.23
CA GLU A 120 0.80 -0.93 -1.85
C GLU A 120 -0.37 -0.39 -1.02
N ALA A 121 -0.07 0.24 0.11
CA ALA A 121 -1.08 0.82 0.97
C ALA A 121 -0.57 2.08 1.69
N VAL A 122 -1.50 2.77 2.33
CA VAL A 122 -1.23 3.91 3.22
C VAL A 122 -1.89 3.61 4.56
N ARG A 123 -1.15 3.75 5.66
CA ARG A 123 -1.79 3.80 6.99
C ARG A 123 -2.38 5.19 7.13
N VAL A 124 -3.67 5.29 7.43
CA VAL A 124 -4.40 6.54 7.46
C VAL A 124 -4.94 6.81 8.86
N TYR A 125 -4.63 7.98 9.40
CA TYR A 125 -5.32 8.54 10.56
C TYR A 125 -6.61 9.21 10.13
N ALA A 126 -7.74 8.64 10.54
CA ALA A 126 -9.05 9.13 10.20
C ALA A 126 -9.51 10.26 11.15
N THR A 127 -10.49 11.05 10.69
CA THR A 127 -11.09 12.16 11.44
C THR A 127 -11.83 11.72 12.71
N ASP A 128 -12.19 10.44 12.81
CA ASP A 128 -12.78 9.82 14.01
C ASP A 128 -11.73 9.31 15.01
N ASN A 129 -10.48 9.73 14.86
CA ASN A 129 -9.32 9.36 15.68
C ASN A 129 -8.95 7.86 15.63
N ARG A 130 -9.30 7.16 14.55
CA ARG A 130 -8.91 5.76 14.35
C ARG A 130 -7.92 5.62 13.20
N PHE A 131 -7.07 4.60 13.29
CA PHE A 131 -6.20 4.23 12.18
C PHE A 131 -6.82 3.11 11.36
N PHE A 132 -6.72 3.21 10.04
CA PHE A 132 -7.03 2.14 9.11
C PHE A 132 -5.95 2.05 8.02
N ILE A 133 -6.02 1.01 7.19
CA ILE A 133 -5.07 0.80 6.10
C ILE A 133 -5.82 0.89 4.77
N LEU A 134 -5.46 1.89 3.97
CA LEU A 134 -6.00 2.13 2.64
C LEU A 134 -5.12 1.42 1.60
N LEU A 135 -5.62 0.36 0.99
CA LEU A 135 -4.98 -0.40 -0.09
C LEU A 135 -5.11 0.38 -1.40
N THR A 136 -3.98 0.71 -2.03
CA THR A 136 -3.94 1.64 -3.18
C THR A 136 -3.58 0.97 -4.51
N ASP A 137 -2.80 -0.11 -4.48
CA ASP A 137 -2.43 -0.87 -5.68
C ASP A 137 -1.92 -2.26 -5.26
N VAL A 138 -1.79 -3.19 -6.21
CA VAL A 138 -1.14 -4.49 -6.01
C VAL A 138 -0.14 -4.74 -7.13
N GLN A 139 1.07 -5.17 -6.77
CA GLN A 139 2.14 -5.46 -7.73
C GLN A 139 2.26 -6.95 -8.02
N TRP A 140 2.09 -7.76 -6.98
CA TRP A 140 2.11 -9.22 -7.02
C TRP A 140 0.89 -9.75 -6.29
N PHE A 141 0.19 -10.72 -6.86
CA PHE A 141 -0.99 -11.32 -6.27
C PHE A 141 -0.93 -12.83 -6.45
N LYS A 142 -0.96 -13.59 -5.34
CA LYS A 142 -0.86 -15.06 -5.32
C LYS A 142 0.32 -15.61 -6.13
N GLY A 143 1.47 -14.96 -6.01
CA GLY A 143 2.70 -15.37 -6.68
C GLY A 143 2.87 -14.85 -8.10
N GLU A 144 1.85 -14.22 -8.68
CA GLU A 144 1.91 -13.67 -10.04
C GLU A 144 2.14 -12.16 -10.04
N LYS A 145 3.00 -11.69 -10.94
CA LYS A 145 3.16 -10.26 -11.21
C LYS A 145 1.92 -9.77 -11.95
N VAL A 146 1.24 -8.75 -11.43
CA VAL A 146 -0.02 -8.22 -11.99
C VAL A 146 0.10 -6.78 -12.49
N THR A 147 1.30 -6.19 -12.46
CA THR A 147 1.55 -4.78 -12.87
C THR A 147 1.20 -4.44 -14.33
N GLN A 148 1.06 -5.45 -15.18
CA GLN A 148 0.64 -5.33 -16.58
C GLN A 148 -0.86 -5.09 -16.74
N LEU A 149 -1.67 -5.55 -15.78
CA LEU A 149 -3.12 -5.37 -15.78
C LEU A 149 -3.48 -3.89 -15.63
N ASN A 150 -4.71 -3.53 -16.02
CA ASN A 150 -5.25 -2.21 -15.75
C ASN A 150 -5.36 -1.99 -14.22
N ILE A 151 -5.13 -0.77 -13.72
CA ILE A 151 -5.32 -0.41 -12.30
C ILE A 151 -6.66 -0.88 -11.75
N ILE A 152 -7.76 -0.79 -12.52
CA ILE A 152 -9.08 -1.27 -12.07
C ILE A 152 -9.07 -2.78 -11.86
N GLU A 153 -8.42 -3.56 -12.73
CA GLU A 153 -8.28 -5.01 -12.56
C GLU A 153 -7.41 -5.36 -11.36
N ARG A 154 -6.36 -4.58 -11.10
CA ARG A 154 -5.52 -4.73 -9.90
C ARG A 154 -6.31 -4.42 -8.63
N LEU A 155 -7.13 -3.38 -8.62
CA LEU A 155 -8.03 -3.07 -7.49
C LEU A 155 -9.10 -4.16 -7.30
N LYS A 156 -9.59 -4.78 -8.39
CA LYS A 156 -10.49 -5.96 -8.29
C LYS A 156 -9.81 -7.13 -7.58
N LYS A 157 -8.51 -7.37 -7.77
CA LYS A 157 -7.75 -8.38 -6.99
C LYS A 157 -7.73 -8.08 -5.49
N LEU A 158 -7.60 -6.81 -5.11
CA LEU A 158 -7.75 -6.41 -3.71
C LEU A 158 -9.18 -6.67 -3.19
N GLY A 159 -10.19 -6.45 -4.04
CA GLY A 159 -11.58 -6.81 -3.76
C GLY A 159 -11.78 -8.31 -3.54
N GLU A 160 -11.18 -9.15 -4.39
CA GLU A 160 -11.17 -10.62 -4.24
C GLU A 160 -10.57 -11.02 -2.88
N LEU A 161 -9.41 -10.44 -2.51
CA LEU A 161 -8.80 -10.67 -1.20
C LEU A 161 -9.73 -10.27 -0.04
N MET A 162 -10.32 -9.07 -0.10
CA MET A 162 -11.16 -8.57 0.99
C MET A 162 -12.48 -9.33 1.14
N LYS A 163 -13.04 -9.82 0.04
CA LYS A 163 -14.34 -10.50 0.03
C LYS A 163 -14.21 -11.97 0.41
N ASP A 164 -13.26 -12.67 -0.20
CA ASP A 164 -13.21 -14.13 -0.15
C ASP A 164 -11.92 -14.66 0.52
N GLY A 165 -10.85 -13.86 0.56
CA GLY A 165 -9.53 -14.29 1.05
C GLY A 165 -9.19 -13.91 2.49
N LEU A 166 -9.93 -13.00 3.10
CA LEU A 166 -9.68 -12.46 4.43
C LEU A 166 -10.97 -12.50 5.27
N LYS A 167 -10.88 -13.03 6.49
CA LYS A 167 -11.89 -12.79 7.51
C LYS A 167 -11.41 -11.67 8.41
N GLU A 168 -12.24 -10.67 8.61
CA GLU A 168 -11.86 -9.56 9.46
C GLU A 168 -11.85 -9.95 10.94
N ASP A 169 -10.72 -9.72 11.61
CA ASP A 169 -10.55 -9.91 13.05
C ASP A 169 -9.65 -8.79 13.60
N LEU A 170 -10.27 -7.79 14.22
CA LEU A 170 -9.57 -6.64 14.77
C LEU A 170 -8.78 -6.94 16.04
N GLN A 171 -9.01 -8.07 16.71
CA GLN A 171 -8.21 -8.46 17.87
C GLN A 171 -6.84 -8.98 17.39
N GLN A 172 -6.83 -9.69 16.26
CA GLN A 172 -5.61 -10.23 15.67
C GLN A 172 -4.86 -9.22 14.78
N PHE A 173 -5.60 -8.42 14.01
CA PHE A 173 -5.07 -7.38 13.13
C PHE A 173 -5.88 -6.08 13.29
N PRO A 174 -5.39 -5.10 14.07
CA PRO A 174 -6.21 -4.00 14.59
C PRO A 174 -6.44 -2.86 13.59
N PHE A 175 -6.34 -3.13 12.29
CA PHE A 175 -6.63 -2.15 11.25
C PHE A 175 -7.74 -2.66 10.35
N ARG A 176 -8.79 -1.84 10.19
CA ARG A 176 -9.72 -1.99 9.08
C ARG A 176 -8.95 -1.84 7.77
N LEU A 177 -9.23 -2.70 6.80
CA LEU A 177 -8.73 -2.55 5.43
C LEU A 177 -9.80 -1.87 4.57
N GLN A 178 -9.37 -0.93 3.72
CA GLN A 178 -10.23 -0.29 2.72
C GLN A 178 -9.50 -0.20 1.39
N ILE A 179 -10.21 -0.21 0.26
CA ILE A 179 -9.60 -0.05 -1.06
C ILE A 179 -9.78 1.40 -1.51
N ALA A 180 -8.71 2.01 -2.02
CA ALA A 180 -8.76 3.34 -2.59
C ALA A 180 -9.73 3.39 -3.77
N THR A 181 -10.59 4.41 -3.78
CA THR A 181 -11.56 4.60 -4.87
C THR A 181 -10.91 5.34 -6.04
N PRO A 182 -10.86 4.74 -7.24
CA PRO A 182 -10.44 5.42 -8.46
C PRO A 182 -11.59 6.29 -8.99
N TYR A 183 -11.28 7.48 -9.51
CA TYR A 183 -12.25 8.36 -10.14
C TYR A 183 -11.87 8.61 -11.60
N GLU A 184 -12.76 8.27 -12.53
CA GLU A 184 -12.58 8.57 -13.97
C GLU A 184 -12.80 10.05 -14.28
N HIS A 185 -13.67 10.71 -13.50
CA HIS A 185 -14.01 12.11 -13.66
C HIS A 185 -13.65 12.92 -12.42
N LEU A 186 -12.97 14.04 -12.61
CA LEU A 186 -12.46 14.88 -11.51
C LEU A 186 -13.57 15.53 -10.70
N ASN A 187 -14.70 15.87 -11.31
CA ASN A 187 -15.86 16.41 -10.61
C ASN A 187 -16.41 15.45 -9.55
N LEU A 188 -16.39 14.14 -9.80
CA LEU A 188 -16.81 13.13 -8.82
C LEU A 188 -15.84 13.08 -7.64
N LEU A 189 -14.53 13.20 -7.91
CA LEU A 189 -13.53 13.29 -6.85
C LEU A 189 -13.74 14.58 -6.03
N GLU A 190 -13.89 15.73 -6.68
CA GLU A 190 -14.08 17.03 -6.04
C GLU A 190 -15.28 17.03 -5.07
N GLN A 191 -16.42 16.47 -5.49
CA GLN A 191 -17.61 16.32 -4.64
C GLN A 191 -17.39 15.41 -3.42
N ARG A 192 -16.39 14.52 -3.48
CA ARG A 192 -16.08 13.57 -2.40
C ARG A 192 -14.95 14.03 -1.50
N LEU A 193 -14.04 14.89 -1.96
CA LEU A 193 -12.87 15.33 -1.21
C LEU A 193 -13.22 15.86 0.19
N SER A 194 -14.26 16.67 0.30
CA SER A 194 -14.73 17.25 1.57
C SER A 194 -15.32 16.22 2.55
N ASN A 195 -15.70 15.04 2.05
CA ASN A 195 -16.36 13.99 2.82
C ASN A 195 -15.42 12.80 3.12
N LEU A 196 -14.18 12.83 2.65
CA LEU A 196 -13.22 11.77 2.98
C LEU A 196 -12.90 11.81 4.47
N PRO A 197 -12.81 10.65 5.15
CA PRO A 197 -12.58 10.61 6.59
C PRO A 197 -11.12 10.86 6.95
N TYR A 198 -10.34 11.53 6.09
CA TYR A 198 -8.91 11.79 6.29
C TYR A 198 -8.46 13.01 5.49
N LYS A 199 -7.35 13.61 5.94
CA LYS A 199 -6.71 14.71 5.23
C LYS A 199 -6.04 14.21 3.95
N VAL A 200 -6.32 14.87 2.83
CA VAL A 200 -5.69 14.59 1.53
C VAL A 200 -4.56 15.59 1.30
N ASN A 201 -3.36 15.13 0.95
CA ASN A 201 -2.25 16.06 0.62
C ASN A 201 -2.05 16.30 -0.88
N ARG A 202 -2.45 15.34 -1.72
CA ARG A 202 -2.33 15.43 -3.18
C ARG A 202 -3.36 14.54 -3.87
N ILE A 203 -3.63 14.89 -5.12
CA ILE A 203 -4.35 14.03 -6.07
C ILE A 203 -3.30 13.37 -6.97
N LEU A 204 -3.39 12.05 -7.15
CA LEU A 204 -2.62 11.34 -8.17
C LEU A 204 -3.47 11.09 -9.39
N PHE A 205 -2.86 11.25 -10.56
CA PHE A 205 -3.41 10.83 -11.84
C PHE A 205 -2.62 9.61 -12.29
N VAL A 206 -3.25 8.46 -12.17
CA VAL A 206 -2.65 7.17 -12.47
C VAL A 206 -3.14 6.71 -13.84
N PRO A 207 -2.24 6.40 -14.79
CA PRO A 207 -2.66 5.84 -16.07
C PRO A 207 -3.21 4.41 -15.87
N PRO A 208 -4.08 3.92 -16.77
CA PRO A 208 -4.65 2.57 -16.65
C PRO A 208 -3.57 1.50 -16.55
N HIS A 209 -2.52 1.65 -17.36
CA HIS A 209 -1.34 0.78 -17.38
C HIS A 209 -0.07 1.53 -16.98
N LYS A 210 0.88 0.87 -16.32
CA LYS A 210 2.15 1.46 -15.83
C LYS A 210 3.15 1.90 -16.92
N LYS A 211 2.72 2.07 -18.17
CA LYS A 211 3.57 2.50 -19.31
C LYS A 211 3.75 4.02 -19.39
N ARG A 212 2.94 4.80 -18.66
CA ARG A 212 2.99 6.27 -18.65
C ARG A 212 3.33 6.76 -17.25
N ASP A 213 3.81 8.00 -17.18
CA ASP A 213 4.11 8.63 -15.90
C ASP A 213 2.83 8.85 -15.09
N VAL A 214 2.95 8.66 -13.78
CA VAL A 214 1.96 9.11 -12.79
C VAL A 214 2.16 10.61 -12.60
N LEU A 215 1.08 11.37 -12.70
CA LEU A 215 1.09 12.80 -12.41
C LEU A 215 0.55 13.04 -11.00
N TYR A 216 0.92 14.16 -10.39
CA TYR A 216 0.33 14.57 -9.11
C TYR A 216 -0.01 16.06 -9.09
N TYR A 217 -1.06 16.40 -8.34
CA TYR A 217 -1.47 17.76 -8.04
C TYR A 217 -1.50 17.96 -6.52
N PRO A 218 -0.66 18.84 -5.94
CA PRO A 218 -0.66 19.09 -4.50
C PRO A 218 -1.92 19.88 -4.10
N LEU A 219 -2.54 19.51 -2.98
CA LEU A 219 -3.71 20.23 -2.42
C LEU A 219 -3.33 21.24 -1.35
N ASN A 220 -2.12 21.13 -0.79
CA ASN A 220 -1.60 22.10 0.18
C ASN A 220 -0.79 23.17 -0.55
N ARG A 221 -1.37 24.37 -0.70
CA ARG A 221 -0.65 25.65 -0.78
C ARG A 221 -1.18 26.55 0.32
#